data_AF-I3ED04-F1
#
_entry.id   AF-I3ED04-F1
#
_cell.length_a   1.000
_cell.length_b   1.000
_cell.length_c   1.000
_cell.angle_alpha   90.00
_cell.angle_beta   90.00
_cell.angle_gamma   90.00
#
_symmetry.space_group_name_H-M   'P 1'
#
loop_
_entity.id
_entity.type
_entity.pdbx_description
1 polymer ?
#
loop_
_entity_poly.entity_id
_entity_poly.type
_entity_poly.pdbx_seq_one_letter_code
_entity_poly.pdbx_strand_id
1 'polypeptide(L)'
;MPLYNRKTDEFANRKIDKGDVSIEPALLCLFFLFAFDSRTGRYDISHIPNPSKELKRFFAKYSDPLQVMEYTMHREWHRVVEDLPNEDIFYRLDSSDSRNKIQFGILNMIYVMREIAGKNDTKINENIESIKNIINSQMSISKSNKNKILMDVQEICISLSKKKKFKTQCDSFFTKRIENNIMDIGIYEDSPFQIIYKKKEEDPDSIVIDIDDLSDPYDHYNGGVKCKVSENMLRNGAGAAEKTLYDIKKIYMKSKNYIGCIMRQYANLYLDKISYAIKGEYRFIKRIKYILNSEHTNPNGLLLCGNLETMHYKYEITKIFLEKHQSYTESYRNAIDISNPMVQFTRNLIGSVPINEHALKEKFQSSGIYDDEYKNWYPWVEQDVSMDAPSNNNLQPNTSNAV
;
A
#
# COMPACT_ATOMS: atom_id res chain seq x y z
N MET A 1 -8.02 4.46 2.33
CA MET A 1 -6.89 5.34 2.66
C MET A 1 -7.41 6.75 2.86
N PRO A 2 -6.97 7.53 3.87
CA PRO A 2 -7.50 8.86 4.16
C PRO A 2 -7.38 9.77 2.94
N LEU A 3 -8.32 10.70 2.79
CA LEU A 3 -8.42 11.56 1.61
C LEU A 3 -7.37 12.66 1.68
N TYR A 4 -6.51 12.78 0.67
CA TYR A 4 -5.55 13.87 0.57
C TYR A 4 -6.15 15.14 -0.06
N ASN A 5 -6.00 16.29 0.61
CA ASN A 5 -6.36 17.60 0.06
C ASN A 5 -5.09 18.33 -0.39
N ARG A 6 -4.92 18.54 -1.70
CA ARG A 6 -3.70 19.18 -2.23
C ARG A 6 -3.64 20.68 -1.93
N LYS A 7 -4.78 21.35 -1.73
CA LYS A 7 -4.84 22.78 -1.39
C LYS A 7 -4.33 23.06 0.02
N THR A 8 -4.61 22.16 0.97
CA THR A 8 -4.16 22.29 2.37
C THR A 8 -2.90 21.48 2.69
N ASP A 9 -2.47 20.54 1.81
CA ASP A 9 -1.41 19.53 2.05
C ASP A 9 -1.69 18.67 3.30
N GLU A 10 -2.98 18.38 3.54
CA GLU A 10 -3.45 17.62 4.71
C GLU A 10 -4.29 16.41 4.30
N PHE A 11 -4.35 15.42 5.20
CA PHE A 11 -5.21 14.25 5.06
C PHE A 11 -6.46 14.43 5.91
N ALA A 12 -7.64 14.25 5.30
CA ALA A 12 -8.92 14.28 6.00
C ALA A 12 -9.32 12.87 6.47
N ASN A 13 -9.67 12.77 7.76
CA ASN A 13 -10.25 11.57 8.34
C ASN A 13 -11.72 11.45 7.92
N ARG A 14 -12.02 10.65 6.91
CA ARG A 14 -13.39 10.22 6.60
C ARG A 14 -13.49 8.70 6.65
N LYS A 15 -14.69 8.23 7.02
CA LYS A 15 -15.09 6.83 6.89
C LYS A 15 -15.09 6.51 5.40
N ILE A 16 -14.38 5.45 5.01
CA ILE A 16 -14.33 4.97 3.63
C ILE A 16 -15.12 3.69 3.64
N ASP A 17 -16.12 3.61 2.77
CA ASP A 17 -16.91 2.41 2.63
C ASP A 17 -16.01 1.27 2.13
N LYS A 18 -16.12 0.12 2.80
CA LYS A 18 -15.40 -1.10 2.41
C LYS A 18 -15.95 -1.53 1.04
N GLY A 19 -15.15 -1.33 0.00
CA GLY A 19 -15.51 -1.67 -1.38
C GLY A 19 -14.67 -0.96 -2.46
N ASP A 20 -13.93 0.09 -2.12
CA ASP A 20 -13.18 0.85 -3.12
C ASP A 20 -11.95 0.11 -3.66
N VAL A 21 -12.09 -0.40 -4.87
CA VAL A 21 -10.99 -0.82 -5.72
C VAL A 21 -10.35 0.42 -6.34
N SER A 22 -9.03 0.54 -6.24
CA SER A 22 -8.35 1.80 -6.51
C SER A 22 -7.16 1.60 -7.48
N ILE A 23 -7.00 2.53 -8.42
CA ILE A 23 -5.95 2.53 -9.46
C ILE A 23 -4.58 2.86 -8.87
N GLU A 24 -4.58 3.58 -7.74
CA GLU A 24 -3.41 4.15 -7.12
C GLU A 24 -2.35 3.08 -6.79
N PRO A 25 -2.67 1.91 -6.17
CA PRO A 25 -1.73 0.79 -6.02
C PRO A 25 -1.13 0.28 -7.32
N ALA A 26 -1.88 0.27 -8.42
CA ALA A 26 -1.38 -0.14 -9.73
C ALA A 26 -0.31 0.81 -10.25
N LEU A 27 -0.60 2.11 -10.17
CA LEU A 27 0.35 3.16 -10.53
C LEU A 27 1.58 3.08 -9.64
N LEU A 28 1.44 2.83 -8.33
CA LEU A 28 2.58 2.65 -7.43
C LEU A 28 3.49 1.50 -7.90
N CYS A 29 2.91 0.34 -8.23
CA CYS A 29 3.67 -0.80 -8.73
C CYS A 29 4.38 -0.47 -10.05
N LEU A 30 3.71 0.19 -10.99
CA LEU A 30 4.31 0.63 -12.25
C LEU A 30 5.49 1.58 -12.01
N PHE A 31 5.34 2.57 -11.14
CA PHE A 31 6.40 3.51 -10.82
C PHE A 31 7.61 2.87 -10.13
N PHE A 32 7.40 1.84 -9.29
CA PHE A 32 8.51 1.04 -8.80
C PHE A 32 9.25 0.32 -9.93
N LEU A 33 8.54 -0.22 -10.92
CA LEU A 33 9.19 -0.86 -12.07
C LEU A 33 9.93 0.16 -12.95
N PHE A 34 9.36 1.34 -13.19
CA PHE A 34 9.98 2.41 -13.96
C PHE A 34 11.26 2.93 -13.30
N ALA A 35 11.23 3.10 -11.97
CA ALA A 35 12.33 3.65 -11.21
C ALA A 35 13.44 2.62 -10.90
N PHE A 36 13.17 1.31 -10.99
CA PHE A 36 14.13 0.31 -10.53
C PHE A 36 15.41 0.25 -11.38
N ASP A 37 16.54 0.61 -10.78
CA ASP A 37 17.87 0.44 -11.36
C ASP A 37 18.50 -0.87 -10.88
N SER A 38 18.57 -1.87 -11.76
CA SER A 38 19.21 -3.14 -11.39
C SER A 38 20.72 -3.07 -11.18
N ARG A 39 21.39 -2.00 -11.65
CA ARG A 39 22.84 -1.83 -11.46
C ARG A 39 23.13 -1.42 -10.03
N THR A 40 22.33 -0.52 -9.48
CA THR A 40 22.48 -0.03 -8.10
C THR A 40 21.63 -0.83 -7.10
N GLY A 41 20.63 -1.58 -7.58
CA GLY A 41 19.67 -2.28 -6.75
C GLY A 41 18.73 -1.33 -5.99
N ARG A 42 18.53 -0.10 -6.49
CA ARG A 42 17.74 0.95 -5.86
C ARG A 42 16.78 1.60 -6.85
N TYR A 43 15.78 2.31 -6.34
CA TYR A 43 14.96 3.17 -7.18
C TYR A 43 15.69 4.49 -7.50
N ASP A 44 15.64 4.90 -8.76
CA ASP A 44 16.17 6.16 -9.26
C ASP A 44 15.28 6.71 -10.36
N ILE A 45 14.83 7.96 -10.19
CA ILE A 45 13.93 8.66 -11.11
C ILE A 45 14.64 9.73 -11.95
N SER A 46 15.96 9.81 -11.91
CA SER A 46 16.74 10.83 -12.66
C SER A 46 16.53 10.80 -14.18
N HIS A 47 16.07 9.67 -14.71
CA HIS A 47 15.77 9.46 -16.13
C HIS A 47 14.33 9.86 -16.51
N ILE A 48 13.44 10.05 -15.53
CA ILE A 48 12.06 10.46 -15.77
C ILE A 48 12.09 11.91 -16.29
N PRO A 49 11.41 12.24 -17.39
CA PRO A 49 11.59 13.51 -18.09
C PRO A 49 11.11 14.72 -17.29
N ASN A 50 9.97 14.63 -16.60
CA ASN A 50 9.45 15.72 -15.78
C ASN A 50 8.78 15.22 -14.49
N PRO A 51 9.56 14.71 -13.52
CA PRO A 51 9.02 14.19 -12.28
C PRO A 51 8.50 15.33 -11.40
N SER A 52 7.26 15.20 -10.94
CA SER A 52 6.61 16.16 -10.05
C SER A 52 7.35 16.29 -8.72
N LYS A 53 7.12 17.41 -8.00
CA LYS A 53 7.69 17.62 -6.66
C LYS A 53 7.33 16.48 -5.70
N GLU A 54 6.10 16.01 -5.76
CA GLU A 54 5.61 14.93 -4.89
C GLU A 54 6.21 13.58 -5.24
N LEU A 55 6.37 13.29 -6.54
CA LEU A 55 7.07 12.08 -6.99
C LEU A 55 8.53 12.07 -6.52
N LYS A 56 9.23 13.21 -6.61
CA LYS A 56 10.59 13.37 -6.08
C LYS A 56 10.65 13.16 -4.57
N ARG A 57 9.73 13.77 -3.82
CA ARG A 57 9.62 13.59 -2.35
C ARG A 57 9.39 12.12 -1.98
N PHE A 58 8.51 11.44 -2.72
CA PHE A 58 8.21 10.03 -2.51
C PHE A 58 9.45 9.15 -2.70
N PHE A 59 10.12 9.21 -3.86
CA PHE A 59 11.28 8.37 -4.13
C PHE A 59 12.54 8.74 -3.33
N ALA A 60 12.65 9.98 -2.86
CA ALA A 60 13.69 10.36 -1.89
C ALA A 60 13.51 9.61 -0.55
N LYS A 61 12.26 9.43 -0.11
CA LYS A 61 11.93 8.70 1.13
C LYS A 61 11.93 7.18 0.93
N TYR A 62 11.46 6.70 -0.21
CA TYR A 62 11.22 5.28 -0.51
C TYR A 62 12.12 4.79 -1.66
N SER A 63 13.44 4.82 -1.48
CA SER A 63 14.41 4.39 -2.51
C SER A 63 14.90 2.94 -2.38
N ASP A 64 14.61 2.27 -1.25
CA ASP A 64 14.99 0.87 -0.98
C ASP A 64 13.88 -0.09 -1.47
N PRO A 65 14.15 -0.93 -2.50
CA PRO A 65 13.19 -1.91 -3.01
C PRO A 65 12.80 -3.01 -2.01
N LEU A 66 13.55 -3.18 -0.93
CA LEU A 66 13.24 -4.12 0.14
C LEU A 66 12.46 -3.48 1.29
N GLN A 67 12.07 -2.21 1.15
CA GLN A 67 11.15 -1.58 2.08
C GLN A 67 9.76 -2.20 1.89
N VAL A 68 9.16 -2.62 3.00
CA VAL A 68 7.81 -3.17 2.99
C VAL A 68 6.82 -2.08 2.55
N MET A 69 5.98 -2.42 1.58
CA MET A 69 4.84 -1.61 1.19
C MET A 69 3.76 -1.71 2.27
N GLU A 70 3.58 -0.62 3.01
CA GLU A 70 2.63 -0.54 4.11
C GLU A 70 1.75 0.71 4.00
N TYR A 71 0.82 0.84 4.94
CA TYR A 71 -0.08 1.96 5.09
C TYR A 71 0.57 3.33 4.87
N THR A 72 1.72 3.60 5.52
CA THR A 72 2.39 4.91 5.41
C THR A 72 2.92 5.18 4.01
N MET A 73 3.41 4.16 3.30
CA MET A 73 3.83 4.27 1.91
C MET A 73 2.63 4.52 1.00
N HIS A 74 1.53 3.78 1.17
CA HIS A 74 0.30 4.02 0.41
C HIS A 74 -0.23 5.43 0.65
N ARG A 75 -0.32 5.87 1.90
CA ARG A 75 -0.75 7.23 2.27
C ARG A 75 0.11 8.30 1.58
N GLU A 76 1.44 8.18 1.62
CA GLU A 76 2.33 9.09 0.91
C GLU A 76 2.23 8.96 -0.62
N TRP A 77 1.85 7.80 -1.14
CA TRP A 77 1.58 7.62 -2.56
C TRP A 77 0.30 8.34 -3.00
N HIS A 78 -0.77 8.32 -2.19
CA HIS A 78 -2.00 9.07 -2.47
C HIS A 78 -1.72 10.56 -2.67
N ARG A 79 -0.82 11.15 -1.88
CA ARG A 79 -0.33 12.53 -2.09
C ARG A 79 0.29 12.78 -3.48
N VAL A 80 0.88 11.76 -4.09
CA VAL A 80 1.47 11.85 -5.44
C VAL A 80 0.38 11.91 -6.51
N VAL A 81 -0.71 11.15 -6.37
CA VAL A 81 -1.66 10.88 -7.47
C VAL A 81 -3.07 11.48 -7.28
N GLU A 82 -3.46 11.83 -6.05
CA GLU A 82 -4.77 12.43 -5.76
C GLU A 82 -4.77 13.94 -6.00
N ASP A 83 -5.95 14.47 -6.31
CA ASP A 83 -6.24 15.91 -6.44
C ASP A 83 -5.23 16.62 -7.36
N LEU A 84 -4.88 15.98 -8.48
CA LEU A 84 -3.94 16.53 -9.45
C LEU A 84 -4.58 17.70 -10.21
N PRO A 85 -3.84 18.79 -10.47
CA PRO A 85 -4.36 19.97 -11.16
C PRO A 85 -4.35 19.76 -12.69
N ASN A 86 -5.06 18.72 -13.14
CA ASN A 86 -5.20 18.37 -14.54
C ASN A 86 -6.66 18.01 -14.83
N GLU A 87 -7.24 18.70 -15.82
CA GLU A 87 -8.64 18.55 -16.23
C GLU A 87 -8.88 17.28 -17.06
N ASP A 88 -7.82 16.70 -17.64
CA ASP A 88 -7.87 15.43 -18.38
C ASP A 88 -8.00 14.22 -17.43
N ILE A 89 -7.77 14.40 -16.12
CA ILE A 89 -7.85 13.33 -15.12
C ILE A 89 -9.24 13.31 -14.49
N PHE A 90 -9.92 12.17 -14.63
CA PHE A 90 -11.25 11.94 -14.08
C PHE A 90 -11.19 11.32 -12.70
N TYR A 91 -12.03 11.86 -11.83
CA TYR A 91 -12.24 11.37 -10.47
C TYR A 91 -13.72 10.99 -10.30
N ARG A 92 -14.00 10.00 -9.45
CA ARG A 92 -15.38 9.64 -9.10
C ARG A 92 -16.03 10.74 -8.29
N LEU A 93 -17.24 11.13 -8.69
CA LEU A 93 -18.10 12.05 -7.96
C LEU A 93 -18.99 11.28 -6.98
N ASP A 94 -18.38 10.65 -5.98
CA ASP A 94 -19.15 9.98 -4.89
C ASP A 94 -19.58 10.97 -3.78
N SER A 95 -18.91 12.12 -3.71
CA SER A 95 -19.37 13.31 -2.98
C SER A 95 -18.86 14.57 -3.69
N SER A 96 -19.66 15.64 -3.70
CA SER A 96 -19.27 16.90 -4.36
C SER A 96 -17.97 17.43 -3.77
N ASP A 97 -16.93 17.52 -4.61
CA ASP A 97 -15.59 18.09 -4.39
C ASP A 97 -14.42 17.15 -4.03
N SER A 98 -14.60 15.82 -3.92
CA SER A 98 -13.46 14.92 -3.66
C SER A 98 -12.75 14.45 -4.95
N ARG A 99 -11.67 15.13 -5.36
CA ARG A 99 -10.75 14.69 -6.42
C ARG A 99 -9.78 13.60 -5.92
N ASN A 100 -10.29 12.59 -5.24
CA ASN A 100 -9.47 11.64 -4.47
C ASN A 100 -9.58 10.20 -4.94
N LYS A 101 -10.63 9.86 -5.70
CA LYS A 101 -10.81 8.53 -6.26
C LYS A 101 -10.65 8.60 -7.76
N ILE A 102 -9.52 8.14 -8.28
CA ILE A 102 -9.28 8.19 -9.73
C ILE A 102 -10.24 7.22 -10.41
N GLN A 103 -11.00 7.71 -11.42
CA GLN A 103 -11.94 6.88 -12.15
C GLN A 103 -11.20 5.83 -12.99
N PHE A 104 -11.67 4.58 -13.00
CA PHE A 104 -11.03 3.53 -13.77
C PHE A 104 -11.04 3.81 -15.27
N GLY A 105 -9.90 3.57 -15.94
CA GLY A 105 -9.72 3.69 -17.37
C GLY A 105 -8.24 3.74 -17.74
N ILE A 106 -7.83 3.03 -18.80
CA ILE A 106 -6.40 2.97 -19.19
C ILE A 106 -5.90 4.34 -19.65
N LEU A 107 -6.71 5.13 -20.36
CA LEU A 107 -6.34 6.48 -20.74
C LEU A 107 -6.26 7.40 -19.51
N ASN A 108 -7.22 7.29 -18.58
CA ASN A 108 -7.16 8.06 -17.33
C ASN A 108 -5.90 7.74 -16.50
N MET A 109 -5.51 6.46 -16.40
CA MET A 109 -4.24 6.05 -15.78
C MET A 109 -3.03 6.72 -16.45
N ILE A 110 -3.03 6.77 -17.78
CA ILE A 110 -1.96 7.41 -18.56
C ILE A 110 -1.92 8.91 -18.32
N TYR A 111 -3.06 9.60 -18.19
CA TYR A 111 -3.07 11.02 -17.83
C TYR A 111 -2.46 11.29 -16.47
N VAL A 112 -2.71 10.42 -15.47
CA VAL A 112 -2.05 10.50 -14.17
C VAL A 112 -0.54 10.34 -14.32
N MET A 113 -0.09 9.31 -15.06
CA MET A 113 1.34 9.07 -15.34
C MET A 113 1.99 10.28 -16.04
N ARG A 114 1.33 10.84 -17.05
CA ARG A 114 1.76 12.04 -17.76
C ARG A 114 1.89 13.22 -16.79
N GLU A 115 0.88 13.49 -15.97
CA GLU A 115 0.90 14.65 -15.06
C GLU A 115 2.04 14.57 -14.05
N ILE A 116 2.31 13.39 -13.48
CA ILE A 116 3.31 13.26 -12.41
C ILE A 116 4.74 13.00 -12.91
N ALA A 117 4.94 12.60 -14.17
CA ALA A 117 6.23 12.13 -14.66
C ALA A 117 6.62 12.60 -16.07
N GLY A 118 5.68 13.10 -16.87
CA GLY A 118 5.88 13.32 -18.31
C GLY A 118 5.12 14.50 -18.90
N LYS A 119 4.74 15.51 -18.10
CA LYS A 119 3.80 16.58 -18.51
C LYS A 119 4.13 17.25 -19.84
N ASN A 120 5.43 17.44 -20.10
CA ASN A 120 5.97 18.11 -21.28
C ASN A 120 6.74 17.17 -22.22
N ASP A 121 6.63 15.86 -22.03
CA ASP A 121 7.31 14.89 -22.90
C ASP A 121 6.55 14.73 -24.20
N THR A 122 7.17 15.10 -25.32
CA THR A 122 6.56 15.08 -26.65
C THR A 122 6.08 13.68 -27.04
N LYS A 123 6.89 12.65 -26.78
CA LYS A 123 6.59 11.29 -27.21
C LYS A 123 5.41 10.70 -26.42
N ILE A 124 5.36 10.97 -25.11
CA ILE A 124 4.20 10.59 -24.27
C ILE A 124 2.94 11.29 -24.79
N ASN A 125 2.99 12.60 -25.07
CA ASN A 125 1.84 13.36 -25.54
C ASN A 125 1.36 12.91 -26.94
N GLU A 126 2.28 12.58 -27.86
CA GLU A 126 1.95 12.03 -29.19
C GLU A 126 1.25 10.67 -29.08
N ASN A 127 1.72 9.78 -28.20
CA ASN A 127 1.11 8.48 -27.97
C ASN A 127 -0.29 8.62 -27.33
N ILE A 128 -0.47 9.57 -26.40
CA ILE A 128 -1.78 9.89 -25.82
C ILE A 128 -2.75 10.36 -26.91
N GLU A 129 -2.32 11.26 -27.78
CA GLU A 129 -3.17 11.79 -28.85
C GLU A 129 -3.53 10.71 -29.88
N SER A 130 -2.60 9.81 -30.20
CA SER A 130 -2.86 8.62 -31.01
C SER A 130 -3.96 7.74 -30.39
N ILE A 131 -3.89 7.44 -29.09
CA ILE A 131 -4.92 6.68 -28.37
C ILE A 131 -6.28 7.40 -28.42
N LYS A 132 -6.32 8.71 -28.12
CA LYS A 132 -7.54 9.53 -28.16
C LYS A 132 -8.23 9.48 -29.52
N ASN A 133 -7.48 9.65 -30.60
CA ASN A 133 -8.01 9.63 -31.97
C ASN A 133 -8.65 8.27 -32.30
N ILE A 134 -8.07 7.18 -31.82
CA ILE A 134 -8.62 5.83 -32.02
C ILE A 134 -9.94 5.66 -31.25
N ILE A 135 -9.98 6.04 -29.97
CA ILE A 135 -11.17 5.77 -29.14
C ILE A 135 -12.34 6.74 -29.42
N ASN A 136 -12.07 7.95 -29.91
CA ASN A 136 -13.09 8.93 -30.25
C ASN A 136 -13.73 8.69 -31.63
N SER A 137 -13.04 7.98 -32.53
CA SER A 137 -13.50 7.79 -33.90
C SER A 137 -14.43 6.59 -34.09
N GLN A 138 -14.44 5.60 -33.17
CA GLN A 138 -15.13 4.33 -33.38
C GLN A 138 -15.73 3.75 -32.09
N MET A 139 -16.97 3.27 -32.18
CA MET A 139 -17.64 2.54 -31.09
C MET A 139 -17.10 1.10 -30.93
N SER A 140 -16.50 0.53 -31.99
CA SER A 140 -15.84 -0.77 -31.95
C SER A 140 -14.40 -0.64 -32.46
N ILE A 141 -13.44 -1.14 -31.67
CA ILE A 141 -12.01 -1.02 -31.98
C ILE A 141 -11.59 -2.17 -32.89
N SER A 142 -11.15 -1.86 -34.12
CA SER A 142 -10.57 -2.84 -35.04
C SER A 142 -9.30 -3.49 -34.45
N LYS A 143 -8.93 -4.69 -34.93
CA LYS A 143 -7.70 -5.37 -34.46
C LYS A 143 -6.43 -4.52 -34.65
N SER A 144 -6.33 -3.79 -35.77
CA SER A 144 -5.19 -2.91 -36.04
C SER A 144 -5.15 -1.75 -35.03
N ASN A 145 -6.30 -1.14 -34.74
CA ASN A 145 -6.42 -0.08 -33.74
C ASN A 145 -6.09 -0.58 -32.32
N LYS A 146 -6.50 -1.81 -31.97
CA LYS A 146 -6.13 -2.43 -30.69
C LYS A 146 -4.62 -2.58 -30.55
N ASN A 147 -3.95 -3.11 -31.58
CA ASN A 147 -2.49 -3.25 -31.60
C ASN A 147 -1.80 -1.89 -31.48
N LYS A 148 -2.33 -0.86 -32.13
CA LYS A 148 -1.78 0.50 -32.06
C LYS A 148 -1.88 1.07 -30.64
N ILE A 149 -3.05 0.96 -29.99
CA ILE A 149 -3.21 1.37 -28.58
C ILE A 149 -2.21 0.65 -27.69
N LEU A 150 -2.09 -0.69 -27.79
CA LEU A 150 -1.12 -1.45 -27.00
C LEU A 150 0.30 -0.91 -27.19
N MET A 151 0.73 -0.73 -28.45
CA MET A 151 2.04 -0.16 -28.76
C MET A 151 2.24 1.24 -28.17
N ASP A 152 1.23 2.11 -28.22
CA ASP A 152 1.32 3.47 -27.67
C ASP A 152 1.46 3.44 -26.13
N VAL A 153 0.70 2.58 -25.45
CA VAL A 153 0.85 2.36 -23.99
C VAL A 153 2.24 1.80 -23.65
N GLN A 154 2.73 0.86 -24.46
CA GLN A 154 4.07 0.28 -24.29
C GLN A 154 5.16 1.36 -24.42
N GLU A 155 5.07 2.21 -25.44
CA GLU A 155 6.04 3.28 -25.67
C GLU A 155 6.01 4.33 -24.55
N ILE A 156 4.85 4.62 -23.96
CA ILE A 156 4.74 5.47 -22.76
C ILE A 156 5.48 4.82 -21.57
N CYS A 157 5.23 3.53 -21.30
CA CYS A 157 5.92 2.80 -20.23
C CYS A 157 7.44 2.76 -20.44
N ILE A 158 7.89 2.57 -21.67
CA ILE A 158 9.31 2.58 -22.03
C ILE A 158 9.93 3.97 -21.81
N SER A 159 9.21 5.04 -22.14
CA SER A 159 9.68 6.43 -22.00
C SER A 159 9.85 6.85 -20.54
N LEU A 160 9.00 6.31 -19.66
CA LEU A 160 9.07 6.57 -18.22
C LEU A 160 10.05 5.67 -17.47
N SER A 161 10.60 4.64 -18.12
CA SER A 161 11.42 3.63 -17.47
C SER A 161 12.91 3.82 -17.70
N LYS A 162 13.71 3.59 -16.65
CA LYS A 162 15.17 3.55 -16.75
C LYS A 162 15.65 2.44 -17.67
N LYS A 163 14.81 1.41 -17.85
CA LYS A 163 15.05 0.24 -18.68
C LYS A 163 13.94 0.05 -19.71
N LYS A 164 14.32 -0.04 -20.98
CA LYS A 164 13.38 -0.18 -22.09
C LYS A 164 12.92 -1.64 -22.33
N LYS A 165 12.26 -2.26 -21.35
CA LYS A 165 11.87 -3.70 -21.44
C LYS A 165 10.44 -3.96 -20.97
N PHE A 166 9.51 -3.17 -21.50
CA PHE A 166 8.08 -3.36 -21.29
C PHE A 166 7.44 -3.96 -22.53
N LYS A 167 6.47 -4.85 -22.30
CA LYS A 167 5.54 -5.34 -23.30
C LYS A 167 4.12 -5.12 -22.78
N THR A 168 3.21 -4.72 -23.65
CA THR A 168 1.77 -4.70 -23.33
C THR A 168 1.05 -5.78 -24.10
N GLN A 169 0.06 -6.43 -23.48
CA GLN A 169 -0.84 -7.34 -24.18
C GLN A 169 -2.23 -7.34 -23.54
N CYS A 170 -3.25 -7.56 -24.34
CA CYS A 170 -4.64 -7.69 -23.93
C CYS A 170 -5.39 -8.34 -25.09
N ASP A 171 -6.19 -9.38 -24.83
CA ASP A 171 -6.91 -10.08 -25.91
C ASP A 171 -8.07 -9.23 -26.43
N SER A 172 -8.77 -8.55 -25.51
CA SER A 172 -9.91 -7.72 -25.83
C SER A 172 -10.12 -6.61 -24.80
N PHE A 173 -10.46 -5.43 -25.30
CA PHE A 173 -10.89 -4.28 -24.52
C PHE A 173 -11.88 -3.48 -25.36
N PHE A 174 -12.62 -2.57 -24.73
CA PHE A 174 -13.68 -1.80 -25.37
C PHE A 174 -13.53 -0.30 -25.10
N THR A 175 -14.13 0.53 -25.95
CA THR A 175 -14.27 1.94 -25.64
C THR A 175 -15.43 2.11 -24.68
N LYS A 176 -15.20 2.82 -23.58
CA LYS A 176 -16.24 3.15 -22.61
C LYS A 176 -16.40 4.65 -22.53
N ARG A 177 -17.63 5.08 -22.30
CA ARG A 177 -17.93 6.49 -22.03
C ARG A 177 -17.87 6.69 -20.51
N ILE A 178 -17.04 7.63 -20.07
CA ILE A 178 -17.02 8.17 -18.71
C ILE A 178 -18.00 9.35 -18.66
N GLU A 179 -18.23 9.91 -17.47
CA GLU A 179 -18.95 11.18 -17.29
C GLU A 179 -18.51 12.27 -18.28
N ASN A 180 -19.45 13.15 -18.65
CA ASN A 180 -19.26 14.26 -19.60
C ASN A 180 -18.89 13.86 -21.05
N ASN A 181 -19.33 12.68 -21.53
CA ASN A 181 -19.11 12.17 -22.90
C ASN A 181 -17.64 11.91 -23.26
N ILE A 182 -16.77 11.77 -22.27
CA ILE A 182 -15.35 11.52 -22.51
C ILE A 182 -15.13 10.02 -22.68
N MET A 183 -14.40 9.64 -23.72
CA MET A 183 -14.11 8.25 -24.03
C MET A 183 -12.85 7.80 -23.32
N ASP A 184 -12.87 6.57 -22.83
CA ASP A 184 -11.72 5.86 -22.26
C ASP A 184 -11.76 4.39 -22.71
N ILE A 185 -10.79 3.60 -22.25
CA ILE A 185 -10.63 2.18 -22.52
C ILE A 185 -11.09 1.42 -21.26
N GLY A 186 -12.13 0.61 -21.43
CA GLY A 186 -12.59 -0.40 -20.48
C GLY A 186 -12.00 -1.77 -20.80
N ILE A 187 -11.98 -2.66 -19.80
CA ILE A 187 -11.39 -3.99 -19.88
C ILE A 187 -12.49 -5.02 -19.59
N TYR A 188 -12.46 -6.17 -20.26
CA TYR A 188 -13.39 -7.26 -19.95
C TYR A 188 -12.82 -8.10 -18.80
N GLU A 189 -13.70 -8.64 -17.94
CA GLU A 189 -13.33 -9.50 -16.80
C GLU A 189 -12.38 -10.65 -17.21
N ASP A 190 -12.67 -11.33 -18.33
CA ASP A 190 -11.87 -12.45 -18.85
C ASP A 190 -10.66 -12.02 -19.69
N SER A 191 -10.36 -10.73 -19.78
CA SER A 191 -9.34 -10.21 -20.69
C SER A 191 -8.44 -9.13 -20.06
N PRO A 192 -7.60 -9.51 -19.09
CA PRO A 192 -6.67 -8.59 -18.43
C PRO A 192 -5.92 -7.69 -19.42
N PHE A 193 -5.75 -6.43 -19.07
CA PHE A 193 -4.72 -5.61 -19.69
C PHE A 193 -3.40 -5.83 -18.93
N GLN A 194 -2.41 -6.40 -19.61
CA GLN A 194 -1.17 -6.82 -18.99
C GLN A 194 -0.03 -5.88 -19.38
N ILE A 195 0.67 -5.36 -18.37
CA ILE A 195 1.94 -4.67 -18.53
C ILE A 195 3.04 -5.58 -18.00
N ILE A 196 3.89 -6.05 -18.91
CA ILE A 196 4.90 -7.07 -18.65
C ILE A 196 6.27 -6.42 -18.64
N TYR A 197 6.94 -6.46 -17.50
CA TYR A 197 8.34 -6.07 -17.36
C TYR A 197 9.24 -7.31 -17.45
N LYS A 198 10.21 -7.27 -18.38
CA LYS A 198 11.23 -8.32 -18.53
C LYS A 198 12.60 -7.83 -18.14
N LYS A 199 13.32 -8.60 -17.31
CA LYS A 199 14.71 -8.26 -16.95
C LYS A 199 15.67 -8.49 -18.14
N LYS A 200 15.46 -9.55 -18.92
CA LYS A 200 16.13 -9.90 -20.20
C LYS A 200 15.11 -10.50 -21.19
N GLU A 201 15.36 -10.42 -22.49
CA GLU A 201 14.42 -10.93 -23.52
C GLU A 201 14.18 -12.44 -23.39
N GLU A 202 15.23 -13.18 -23.04
CA GLU A 202 15.26 -14.63 -22.86
C GLU A 202 14.99 -15.08 -21.41
N ASP A 203 14.73 -14.16 -20.47
CA ASP A 203 14.44 -14.54 -19.08
C ASP A 203 13.04 -15.16 -19.01
N PRO A 204 12.87 -16.38 -18.45
CA PRO A 204 11.55 -16.92 -18.14
C PRO A 204 10.85 -16.10 -17.03
N ASP A 205 11.61 -15.26 -16.33
CA ASP A 205 11.17 -14.49 -15.18
C ASP A 205 10.74 -13.08 -15.60
N SER A 206 9.43 -12.81 -15.50
CA SER A 206 8.84 -11.51 -15.81
C SER A 206 7.91 -11.05 -14.68
N ILE A 207 7.85 -9.74 -14.47
CA ILE A 207 6.86 -9.15 -13.57
C ILE A 207 5.69 -8.76 -14.44
N VAL A 208 4.50 -9.29 -14.15
CA VAL A 208 3.28 -9.03 -14.89
C VAL A 208 2.33 -8.23 -14.01
N ILE A 209 1.99 -7.03 -14.44
CA ILE A 209 0.91 -6.27 -13.82
C ILE A 209 -0.34 -6.55 -14.64
N ASP A 210 -1.27 -7.33 -14.08
CA ASP A 210 -2.59 -7.56 -14.65
C ASP A 210 -3.53 -6.48 -14.15
N ILE A 211 -4.14 -5.75 -15.07
CA ILE A 211 -5.23 -4.82 -14.82
C ILE A 211 -6.49 -5.55 -15.28
N ASP A 212 -7.28 -6.02 -14.33
CA ASP A 212 -8.50 -6.79 -14.54
C ASP A 212 -9.72 -5.88 -14.34
N ASP A 213 -10.89 -6.28 -14.83
CA ASP A 213 -12.14 -5.74 -14.32
C ASP A 213 -12.62 -6.59 -13.15
N LEU A 214 -12.71 -6.02 -11.94
CA LEU A 214 -13.18 -6.73 -10.74
C LEU A 214 -14.59 -6.28 -10.35
N SER A 215 -15.31 -5.64 -11.27
CA SER A 215 -16.67 -5.17 -11.04
C SER A 215 -17.57 -6.34 -10.65
N ASP A 216 -18.20 -6.22 -9.48
CA ASP A 216 -19.38 -7.01 -9.12
C ASP A 216 -20.44 -6.80 -10.23
N PRO A 217 -21.19 -7.84 -10.66
CA PRO A 217 -22.28 -7.67 -11.62
C PRO A 217 -23.32 -6.60 -11.24
N TYR A 218 -23.35 -6.13 -9.98
CA TYR A 218 -24.19 -5.01 -9.54
C TYR A 218 -23.48 -3.64 -9.52
N ASP A 219 -22.16 -3.57 -9.71
CA ASP A 219 -21.36 -2.34 -9.69
C ASP A 219 -20.49 -2.21 -10.94
N HIS A 220 -21.08 -1.66 -12.02
CA HIS A 220 -20.56 -1.61 -13.39
C HIS A 220 -19.35 -0.67 -13.62
N TYR A 221 -18.58 -0.36 -12.57
CA TYR A 221 -17.58 0.72 -12.64
C TYR A 221 -16.19 0.36 -12.08
N ASN A 222 -15.96 -0.86 -11.59
CA ASN A 222 -14.82 -1.18 -10.74
C ASN A 222 -13.78 -2.10 -11.37
N GLY A 223 -12.90 -1.53 -12.19
CA GLY A 223 -11.66 -2.20 -12.54
C GLY A 223 -10.80 -2.50 -11.32
N GLY A 224 -10.13 -3.65 -11.28
CA GLY A 224 -9.22 -4.01 -10.20
C GLY A 224 -7.87 -4.48 -10.68
N VAL A 225 -6.82 -4.06 -9.99
CA VAL A 225 -5.46 -4.38 -10.41
C VAL A 225 -4.87 -5.49 -9.56
N LYS A 226 -4.50 -6.57 -10.24
CA LYS A 226 -3.79 -7.70 -9.66
C LYS A 226 -2.35 -7.70 -10.15
N CYS A 227 -1.44 -7.19 -9.34
CA CYS A 227 -0.01 -7.35 -9.61
C CYS A 227 0.40 -8.81 -9.37
N LYS A 228 0.81 -9.53 -10.43
CA LYS A 228 1.33 -10.90 -10.35
C LYS A 228 2.81 -10.92 -10.72
N VAL A 229 3.66 -11.10 -9.72
CA VAL A 229 5.07 -11.41 -9.98
C VAL A 229 5.15 -12.88 -10.40
N SER A 230 5.87 -13.23 -11.49
CA SER A 230 6.04 -14.63 -11.85
C SER A 230 6.63 -15.40 -10.66
N GLU A 231 6.10 -16.60 -10.38
CA GLU A 231 6.43 -17.36 -9.17
C GLU A 231 7.96 -17.55 -8.99
N ASN A 232 8.69 -17.65 -10.09
CA ASN A 232 10.15 -17.86 -10.10
C ASN A 232 10.96 -16.70 -9.49
N MET A 233 10.52 -15.44 -9.59
CA MET A 233 11.24 -14.31 -8.99
C MET A 233 11.17 -14.32 -7.45
N LEU A 234 10.03 -14.73 -6.89
CA LEU A 234 9.83 -14.84 -5.44
C LEU A 234 10.28 -16.20 -4.89
N ARG A 235 10.19 -17.28 -5.69
CA ARG A 235 10.62 -18.64 -5.32
C ARG A 235 12.07 -18.95 -5.65
N ASN A 236 12.93 -17.95 -5.75
CA ASN A 236 14.36 -18.14 -5.45
C ASN A 236 14.56 -18.34 -3.93
N GLY A 237 13.75 -19.21 -3.30
CA GLY A 237 13.77 -19.56 -1.87
C GLY A 237 15.01 -20.34 -1.43
N ALA A 238 15.97 -20.50 -2.34
CA ALA A 238 17.34 -20.96 -2.08
C ALA A 238 18.38 -20.01 -2.71
N GLY A 239 17.99 -18.75 -2.94
CA GLY A 239 18.86 -17.75 -3.55
C GLY A 239 20.14 -17.56 -2.73
N ALA A 240 21.25 -17.31 -3.43
CA ALA A 240 22.54 -17.05 -2.81
C ALA A 240 22.44 -16.02 -1.66
N ALA A 241 21.55 -15.03 -1.77
CA ALA A 241 21.30 -14.03 -0.73
C ALA A 241 20.76 -14.60 0.59
N GLU A 242 19.72 -15.45 0.59
CA GLU A 242 19.18 -16.03 1.83
C GLU A 242 20.24 -16.90 2.50
N LYS A 243 20.95 -17.73 1.72
CA LYS A 243 22.06 -18.54 2.21
C LYS A 243 23.18 -17.68 2.83
N THR A 244 23.64 -16.66 2.12
CA THR A 244 24.68 -15.74 2.62
C THR A 244 24.24 -15.05 3.91
N LEU A 245 22.97 -14.63 4.03
CA LEU A 245 22.46 -14.03 5.26
C LEU A 245 22.42 -15.04 6.42
N TYR A 246 22.06 -16.30 6.16
CA TYR A 246 22.17 -17.38 7.16
C TYR A 246 23.62 -17.62 7.58
N ASP A 247 24.57 -17.61 6.64
CA ASP A 247 25.99 -17.80 6.93
C ASP A 247 26.53 -16.65 7.81
N ILE A 248 26.20 -15.39 7.48
CA ILE A 248 26.52 -14.22 8.31
C ILE A 248 25.94 -14.39 9.71
N LYS A 249 24.64 -14.73 9.81
CA LYS A 249 23.97 -14.96 11.09
C LYS A 249 24.67 -16.04 11.93
N LYS A 250 25.14 -17.12 11.29
CA LYS A 250 25.85 -18.23 11.93
C LYS A 250 27.23 -17.82 12.42
N ILE A 251 28.01 -17.11 11.60
CA ILE A 251 29.35 -16.59 11.95
C ILE A 251 29.26 -15.71 13.21
N TYR A 252 28.27 -14.82 13.26
CA TYR A 252 28.14 -13.87 14.36
C TYR A 252 27.20 -14.33 15.50
N MET A 253 26.75 -15.59 15.49
CA MET A 253 25.75 -16.08 16.45
C MET A 253 26.19 -15.91 17.91
N LYS A 254 27.46 -16.23 18.21
CA LYS A 254 28.05 -16.16 19.56
C LYS A 254 28.83 -14.87 19.82
N SER A 255 28.93 -13.97 18.84
CA SER A 255 29.67 -12.73 19.04
C SER A 255 28.98 -11.85 20.09
N LYS A 256 29.78 -11.35 21.03
CA LYS A 256 29.37 -10.35 22.03
C LYS A 256 29.92 -8.95 21.74
N ASN A 257 30.76 -8.82 20.71
CA ASN A 257 31.29 -7.52 20.32
C ASN A 257 30.24 -6.73 19.52
N TYR A 258 30.40 -5.41 19.50
CA TYR A 258 29.47 -4.50 18.86
C TYR A 258 29.23 -4.84 17.38
N ILE A 259 30.31 -5.06 16.61
CA ILE A 259 30.24 -5.37 15.18
C ILE A 259 29.45 -6.67 14.93
N GLY A 260 29.69 -7.71 15.71
CA GLY A 260 29.00 -8.98 15.56
C GLY A 260 27.52 -8.88 15.92
N CYS A 261 27.16 -8.09 16.93
CA CYS A 261 25.76 -7.77 17.21
C CYS A 261 25.09 -7.08 16.00
N ILE A 262 25.74 -6.06 15.42
CA ILE A 262 25.21 -5.34 14.24
C ILE A 262 25.06 -6.29 13.04
N MET A 263 26.07 -7.10 12.73
CA MET A 263 26.01 -8.05 11.61
C MET A 263 24.91 -9.10 11.77
N ARG A 264 24.73 -9.61 12.99
CA ARG A 264 23.65 -10.55 13.31
C ARG A 264 22.27 -9.89 13.14
N GLN A 265 22.12 -8.62 13.56
CA GLN A 265 20.86 -7.90 13.38
C GLN A 265 20.58 -7.58 11.92
N TYR A 266 21.59 -7.13 11.17
CA TYR A 266 21.48 -6.94 9.72
C TYR A 266 20.97 -8.21 9.04
N ALA A 267 21.59 -9.37 9.32
CA ALA A 267 21.18 -10.63 8.74
C ALA A 267 19.73 -11.00 9.12
N ASN A 268 19.36 -10.85 10.39
CA ASN A 268 17.99 -11.10 10.85
C ASN A 268 16.96 -10.21 10.14
N LEU A 269 17.22 -8.90 10.03
CA LEU A 269 16.28 -7.95 9.41
C LEU A 269 16.05 -8.26 7.93
N TYR A 270 17.11 -8.60 7.19
CA TYR A 270 16.97 -8.94 5.77
C TYR A 270 16.32 -10.32 5.56
N LEU A 271 16.61 -11.30 6.42
CA LEU A 271 15.91 -12.59 6.40
C LEU A 271 14.41 -12.44 6.67
N ASP A 272 14.01 -11.51 7.53
CA ASP A 272 12.61 -11.21 7.78
C ASP A 272 11.94 -10.55 6.58
N LYS A 273 12.61 -9.57 5.94
CA LYS A 273 12.13 -8.94 4.71
C LYS A 273 11.92 -9.96 3.59
N ILE A 274 12.89 -10.87 3.39
CA ILE A 274 12.78 -11.97 2.42
C ILE A 274 11.62 -12.90 2.78
N SER A 275 11.51 -13.29 4.06
CA SER A 275 10.43 -14.17 4.52
C SER A 275 9.05 -13.58 4.26
N TYR A 276 8.88 -12.27 4.51
CA TYR A 276 7.63 -11.59 4.24
C TYR A 276 7.34 -11.53 2.74
N ALA A 277 8.34 -11.17 1.92
CA ALA A 277 8.17 -11.10 0.46
C ALA A 277 7.80 -12.45 -0.17
N ILE A 278 8.34 -13.57 0.35
CA ILE A 278 8.12 -14.91 -0.21
C ILE A 278 6.90 -15.60 0.39
N LYS A 279 6.71 -15.49 1.71
CA LYS A 279 5.73 -16.29 2.47
C LYS A 279 4.58 -15.47 3.05
N GLY A 280 4.65 -14.13 2.97
CA GLY A 280 3.72 -13.24 3.66
C GLY A 280 3.91 -13.22 5.18
N GLU A 281 4.96 -13.84 5.72
CA GLU A 281 5.16 -14.04 7.16
C GLU A 281 6.36 -13.28 7.70
N TYR A 282 6.13 -12.50 8.74
CA TYR A 282 7.19 -11.83 9.49
C TYR A 282 7.82 -12.74 10.54
N ARG A 283 9.13 -12.95 10.42
CA ARG A 283 9.91 -13.75 11.38
C ARG A 283 10.27 -12.99 12.67
N PHE A 284 10.13 -11.66 12.72
CA PHE A 284 10.42 -10.87 13.93
C PHE A 284 9.49 -11.18 15.10
N ILE A 285 8.28 -11.71 14.86
CA ILE A 285 7.27 -12.00 15.89
C ILE A 285 7.86 -12.91 16.98
N LYS A 286 8.64 -13.92 16.59
CA LYS A 286 9.33 -14.83 17.52
C LYS A 286 10.33 -14.10 18.42
N ARG A 287 11.01 -13.07 17.89
CA ARG A 287 11.97 -12.27 18.64
C ARG A 287 11.28 -11.31 19.60
N ILE A 288 10.17 -10.68 19.18
CA ILE A 288 9.34 -9.87 20.05
C ILE A 288 8.88 -10.70 21.26
N LYS A 289 8.30 -11.90 21.02
CA LYS A 289 7.86 -12.82 22.09
C LYS A 289 9.00 -13.18 23.03
N TYR A 290 10.17 -13.51 22.49
CA TYR A 290 11.34 -13.84 23.31
C TYR A 290 11.76 -12.68 24.24
N ILE A 291 11.84 -11.45 23.72
CA ILE A 291 12.21 -10.26 24.50
C ILE A 291 11.15 -9.95 25.56
N LEU A 292 9.87 -10.02 25.19
CA LEU A 292 8.79 -9.78 26.14
C LEU A 292 8.70 -10.88 27.20
N ASN A 293 9.13 -12.12 26.92
CA ASN A 293 9.14 -13.22 27.88
C ASN A 293 10.36 -13.24 28.80
N SER A 294 11.51 -12.72 28.35
CA SER A 294 12.59 -12.42 29.29
C SER A 294 12.12 -11.34 30.24
N GLU A 295 12.33 -11.48 31.55
CA GLU A 295 11.92 -10.54 32.62
C GLU A 295 12.47 -9.09 32.47
N HIS A 296 13.05 -8.79 31.32
CA HIS A 296 13.61 -7.53 30.93
C HIS A 296 12.49 -6.51 30.72
N THR A 297 12.26 -5.69 31.73
CA THR A 297 11.44 -4.46 31.70
C THR A 297 11.97 -3.40 30.72
N ASN A 298 13.00 -3.70 29.93
CA ASN A 298 13.67 -2.77 29.04
C ASN A 298 13.21 -2.96 27.57
N PRO A 299 12.56 -1.96 26.96
CA PRO A 299 12.08 -2.03 25.59
C PRO A 299 13.17 -2.00 24.52
N ASN A 300 14.43 -1.68 24.86
CA ASN A 300 15.51 -1.46 23.88
C ASN A 300 15.74 -2.65 22.95
N GLY A 301 15.50 -3.89 23.41
CA GLY A 301 15.59 -5.07 22.55
C GLY A 301 14.59 -5.04 21.38
N LEU A 302 13.41 -4.44 21.60
CA LEU A 302 12.37 -4.29 20.58
C LEU A 302 12.77 -3.24 19.54
N LEU A 303 13.68 -2.32 19.84
CA LEU A 303 14.22 -1.40 18.82
C LEU A 303 15.07 -2.14 17.77
N LEU A 304 15.54 -3.35 18.09
CA LEU A 304 16.43 -4.13 17.22
C LEU A 304 15.69 -5.20 16.41
N CYS A 305 14.41 -5.45 16.69
CA CYS A 305 13.69 -6.55 16.06
C CYS A 305 13.00 -6.17 14.74
N GLY A 306 12.90 -4.89 14.40
CA GLY A 306 12.23 -4.45 13.18
C GLY A 306 12.34 -2.94 12.98
N ASN A 307 11.69 -2.44 11.93
CA ASN A 307 11.61 -1.01 11.67
C ASN A 307 10.41 -0.43 12.43
N LEU A 308 10.64 0.55 13.30
CA LEU A 308 9.55 1.21 14.03
C LEU A 308 8.63 2.04 13.12
N GLU A 309 9.05 2.44 11.92
CA GLU A 309 8.15 3.08 10.95
C GLU A 309 7.08 2.10 10.43
N THR A 310 7.29 0.80 10.60
CA THR A 310 6.40 -0.26 10.14
C THR A 310 5.19 -0.37 11.07
N MET A 311 4.01 -0.09 10.54
CA MET A 311 2.75 -0.13 11.26
C MET A 311 2.42 -1.52 11.77
N HIS A 312 2.68 -2.56 10.96
CA HIS A 312 2.49 -3.93 11.43
C HIS A 312 3.44 -4.27 12.59
N TYR A 313 4.67 -3.76 12.57
CA TYR A 313 5.63 -3.98 13.65
C TYR A 313 5.18 -3.33 14.97
N LYS A 314 4.71 -2.07 14.92
CA LYS A 314 4.11 -1.38 16.09
C LYS A 314 2.91 -2.15 16.65
N TYR A 315 2.04 -2.64 15.76
CA TYR A 315 0.87 -3.43 16.12
C TYR A 315 1.26 -4.74 16.82
N GLU A 316 2.19 -5.52 16.26
CA GLU A 316 2.60 -6.81 16.85
C GLU A 316 3.26 -6.64 18.22
N ILE A 317 4.09 -5.61 18.41
CA ILE A 317 4.65 -5.29 19.73
C ILE A 317 3.53 -5.03 20.74
N THR A 318 2.58 -4.17 20.37
CA THR A 318 1.48 -3.76 21.24
C THR A 318 0.61 -4.97 21.59
N LYS A 319 0.18 -5.72 20.57
CA LYS A 319 -0.64 -6.91 20.74
C LYS A 319 0.00 -7.94 21.65
N ILE A 320 1.25 -8.33 21.40
CA ILE A 320 1.92 -9.36 22.21
C ILE A 320 2.14 -8.88 23.64
N PHE A 321 2.42 -7.58 23.83
CA PHE A 321 2.52 -7.00 25.18
C PHE A 321 1.17 -7.10 25.91
N LEU A 322 0.07 -6.68 25.30
CA LEU A 322 -1.26 -6.76 25.91
C LEU A 322 -1.68 -8.22 26.19
N GLU A 323 -1.55 -9.12 25.22
CA GLU A 323 -1.86 -10.55 25.37
C GLU A 323 -1.12 -11.19 26.55
N LYS A 324 0.17 -10.87 26.73
CA LYS A 324 0.95 -11.37 27.87
C LYS A 324 0.32 -10.93 29.20
N HIS A 325 -0.16 -9.69 29.26
CA HIS A 325 -0.67 -9.09 30.49
C HIS A 325 -2.18 -9.33 30.74
N GLN A 326 -2.91 -9.84 29.74
CA GLN A 326 -4.32 -10.19 29.83
C GLN A 326 -4.58 -11.30 30.87
N SER A 327 -3.65 -12.24 30.99
CA SER A 327 -3.75 -13.38 31.93
C SER A 327 -3.47 -13.06 33.40
N TYR A 328 -2.98 -11.85 33.71
CA TYR A 328 -2.71 -11.44 35.09
C TYR A 328 -3.98 -10.98 35.82
N THR A 329 -3.97 -11.02 37.14
CA THR A 329 -5.07 -10.46 37.94
C THR A 329 -5.10 -8.93 37.80
N GLU A 330 -6.28 -8.34 37.96
CA GLU A 330 -6.47 -6.88 37.96
C GLU A 330 -5.52 -6.18 38.94
N SER A 331 -5.31 -6.77 40.12
CA SER A 331 -4.33 -6.30 41.12
C SER A 331 -2.90 -6.23 40.59
N TYR A 332 -2.45 -7.24 39.82
CA TYR A 332 -1.12 -7.23 39.22
C TYR A 332 -1.00 -6.22 38.06
N ARG A 333 -2.05 -6.06 37.25
CA ARG A 333 -2.08 -5.02 36.20
C ARG A 333 -2.02 -3.62 36.82
N ASN A 334 -2.77 -3.39 37.89
CA ASN A 334 -2.77 -2.12 38.63
C ASN A 334 -1.44 -1.87 39.37
N ALA A 335 -0.66 -2.90 39.68
CA ALA A 335 0.69 -2.74 40.23
C ALA A 335 1.72 -2.28 39.18
N ILE A 336 1.44 -2.50 37.88
CA ILE A 336 2.25 -1.97 36.79
C ILE A 336 1.74 -0.55 36.49
N ASP A 337 2.45 0.43 37.06
CA ASP A 337 2.14 1.85 36.86
C ASP A 337 2.53 2.34 35.44
N ILE A 338 1.95 3.48 35.04
CA ILE A 338 2.24 4.19 33.80
C ILE A 338 3.71 4.61 33.64
N SER A 339 4.47 4.65 34.73
CA SER A 339 5.93 4.85 34.74
C SER A 339 6.73 3.61 34.32
N ASN A 340 6.11 2.45 34.19
CA ASN A 340 6.78 1.24 33.72
C ASN A 340 7.37 1.48 32.32
N PRO A 341 8.67 1.19 32.08
CA PRO A 341 9.30 1.51 30.79
C PRO A 341 8.66 0.82 29.59
N MET A 342 8.11 -0.39 29.77
CA MET A 342 7.38 -1.09 28.71
C MET A 342 6.05 -0.44 28.41
N VAL A 343 5.30 -0.01 29.44
CA VAL A 343 4.04 0.73 29.28
C VAL A 343 4.29 2.07 28.58
N GLN A 344 5.33 2.82 28.98
CA GLN A 344 5.71 4.07 28.31
C GLN A 344 6.11 3.84 26.86
N PHE A 345 6.85 2.76 26.60
CA PHE A 345 7.28 2.42 25.25
C PHE A 345 6.10 2.10 24.35
N THR A 346 5.21 1.20 24.75
CA THR A 346 4.01 0.87 23.95
C THR A 346 3.10 2.09 23.81
N ARG A 347 2.92 2.89 24.87
CA ARG A 347 2.22 4.19 24.84
C ARG A 347 2.77 5.10 23.75
N ASN A 348 4.08 5.25 23.65
CA ASN A 348 4.72 6.09 22.64
C ASN A 348 4.57 5.48 21.23
N LEU A 349 4.64 4.15 21.10
CA LEU A 349 4.38 3.48 19.82
C LEU A 349 2.97 3.76 19.33
N ILE A 350 1.98 3.59 20.19
CA ILE A 350 0.56 3.84 19.92
C ILE A 350 0.34 5.31 19.59
N GLY A 351 0.88 6.23 20.38
CA GLY A 351 0.75 7.68 20.16
C GLY A 351 1.44 8.18 18.88
N SER A 352 2.42 7.43 18.35
CA SER A 352 3.08 7.75 17.07
C SER A 352 2.30 7.28 15.84
N VAL A 353 1.16 6.62 16.04
CA VAL A 353 0.25 6.21 14.97
C VAL A 353 -0.88 7.22 14.91
N PRO A 354 -1.35 7.62 13.71
CA PRO A 354 -2.60 8.36 13.58
C PRO A 354 -3.79 7.43 13.90
N ILE A 355 -3.93 7.02 15.15
CA ILE A 355 -4.84 5.95 15.59
C ILE A 355 -6.32 6.30 15.39
N ASN A 356 -6.60 7.59 15.22
CA ASN A 356 -7.92 8.13 14.88
C ASN A 356 -8.29 7.89 13.41
N GLU A 357 -7.36 7.43 12.56
CA GLU A 357 -7.67 6.96 11.22
C GLU A 357 -8.36 5.58 11.31
N HIS A 358 -9.57 5.46 10.76
CA HIS A 358 -10.45 4.30 10.92
C HIS A 358 -9.78 2.95 10.63
N ALA A 359 -9.01 2.85 9.54
CA ALA A 359 -8.32 1.62 9.15
C ALA A 359 -7.28 1.17 10.20
N LEU A 360 -6.68 2.11 10.92
CA LEU A 360 -5.71 1.84 11.97
C LEU A 360 -6.40 1.56 13.30
N LYS A 361 -7.52 2.26 13.57
CA LYS A 361 -8.41 2.00 14.70
C LYS A 361 -8.89 0.55 14.70
N GLU A 362 -9.46 0.05 13.61
CA GLU A 362 -9.91 -1.36 13.49
C GLU A 362 -8.76 -2.35 13.76
N LYS A 363 -7.58 -2.10 13.20
CA LYS A 363 -6.43 -2.99 13.39
C LYS A 363 -6.00 -3.04 14.85
N PHE A 364 -5.90 -1.89 15.52
CA PHE A 364 -5.52 -1.82 16.94
C PHE A 364 -6.65 -2.27 17.87
N GLN A 365 -7.91 -2.17 17.48
CA GLN A 365 -9.04 -2.74 18.23
C GLN A 365 -8.87 -4.24 18.46
N SER A 366 -8.41 -4.98 17.44
CA SER A 366 -8.14 -6.42 17.58
C SER A 366 -7.01 -6.78 18.56
N SER A 367 -6.26 -5.80 19.08
CA SER A 367 -5.24 -6.02 20.10
C SER A 367 -5.75 -5.91 21.55
N GLY A 368 -7.02 -5.52 21.77
CA GLY A 368 -7.57 -5.29 23.11
C GLY A 368 -7.14 -3.98 23.77
N ILE A 369 -6.48 -3.08 23.03
CA ILE A 369 -6.01 -1.79 23.57
C ILE A 369 -7.14 -0.87 24.07
N TYR A 370 -8.36 -1.05 23.55
CA TYR A 370 -9.56 -0.31 23.97
C TYR A 370 -10.31 -1.00 25.10
N ASP A 371 -9.80 -2.11 25.62
CA ASP A 371 -10.42 -2.79 26.76
C ASP A 371 -10.23 -1.92 28.00
N ASP A 372 -11.30 -1.77 28.79
CA ASP A 372 -11.29 -1.00 30.05
C ASP A 372 -10.14 -1.43 30.99
N GLU A 373 -9.70 -2.69 30.87
CA GLU A 373 -8.58 -3.27 31.61
C GLU A 373 -7.24 -2.54 31.45
N TYR A 374 -7.05 -1.80 30.35
CA TYR A 374 -5.79 -1.09 30.05
C TYR A 374 -5.93 0.44 30.04
N LYS A 375 -7.08 0.96 30.49
CA LYS A 375 -7.36 2.41 30.53
C LYS A 375 -6.35 3.22 31.32
N ASN A 376 -5.78 2.64 32.38
CA ASN A 376 -4.72 3.27 33.18
C ASN A 376 -3.41 3.43 32.39
N TRP A 377 -3.15 2.54 31.43
CA TRP A 377 -1.94 2.59 30.59
C TRP A 377 -2.14 3.49 29.36
N TYR A 378 -3.36 3.56 28.83
CA TYR A 378 -3.69 4.30 27.60
C TYR A 378 -4.92 5.22 27.71
N PRO A 379 -4.95 6.19 28.64
CA PRO A 379 -6.14 7.01 28.92
C PRO A 379 -6.68 7.85 27.75
N TRP A 380 -5.88 8.12 26.70
CA TRP A 380 -6.31 8.90 25.53
C TRP A 380 -6.83 8.05 24.37
N VAL A 381 -6.78 6.71 24.50
CA VAL A 381 -7.29 5.79 23.46
C VAL A 381 -8.83 5.77 23.46
N GLU A 382 -9.48 6.27 24.52
CA GLU A 382 -10.91 6.52 24.58
C GLU A 382 -11.27 8.00 24.37
N GLN A 383 -11.85 8.29 23.20
CA GLN A 383 -12.92 9.27 22.96
C GLN A 383 -13.38 9.05 21.51
N ASP A 384 -14.29 8.09 21.30
CA ASP A 384 -15.20 7.94 20.14
C ASP A 384 -15.71 6.48 20.07
N VAL A 385 -16.29 5.96 21.15
CA VAL A 385 -16.94 4.63 21.17
C VAL A 385 -18.40 4.70 21.64
N SER A 386 -18.94 5.85 22.06
CA SER A 386 -20.36 5.96 22.38
C SER A 386 -21.03 7.18 21.71
N MET A 387 -21.47 7.05 20.46
CA MET A 387 -22.70 7.73 20.02
C MET A 387 -23.59 6.87 19.12
N ASP A 388 -23.16 5.68 18.66
CA ASP A 388 -23.99 4.83 17.80
C ASP A 388 -24.42 3.52 18.47
N ALA A 389 -24.88 3.59 19.72
CA ALA A 389 -25.80 2.56 20.21
C ALA A 389 -27.22 3.06 19.92
N PRO A 390 -28.08 2.32 19.17
CA PRO A 390 -29.46 2.71 19.03
C PRO A 390 -30.11 2.67 20.41
N SER A 391 -30.48 3.84 20.92
CA SER A 391 -31.26 3.98 22.13
C SER A 391 -32.62 3.33 21.90
N ASN A 392 -32.76 2.06 22.27
CA ASN A 392 -34.06 1.42 22.44
C ASN A 392 -34.69 1.96 23.73
N ASN A 393 -35.16 3.20 23.67
CA ASN A 393 -36.05 3.80 24.65
C ASN A 393 -37.17 4.50 23.88
N ASN A 394 -38.12 3.72 23.38
CA ASN A 394 -39.47 4.19 23.10
C ASN A 394 -40.44 3.32 23.89
N LEU A 395 -40.54 3.61 25.19
CA LEU A 395 -41.79 3.43 25.92
C LEU A 395 -42.75 4.50 25.39
N GLN A 396 -43.76 4.09 24.62
CA GLN A 396 -45.03 4.81 24.62
C GLN A 396 -46.18 3.82 24.90
N PRO A 397 -47.14 4.21 25.76
CA PRO A 397 -48.27 3.40 26.16
C PRO A 397 -49.41 3.54 25.16
N ASN A 398 -50.28 2.52 25.07
CA ASN A 398 -51.72 2.60 24.76
C ASN A 398 -52.29 1.17 24.90
N THR A 399 -53.19 0.88 25.83
CA THR A 399 -54.68 0.95 25.66
C THR A 399 -55.12 0.43 24.29
N SER A 400 -56.00 -0.55 24.12
CA SER A 400 -57.08 -1.11 24.93
C SER A 400 -57.61 -2.37 24.21
N ASN A 401 -58.25 -3.30 24.93
CA ASN A 401 -59.68 -3.61 24.73
C ASN A 401 -60.11 -4.84 25.52
N ALA A 402 -61.24 -4.66 26.21
CA ALA A 402 -62.16 -5.69 26.64
C ALA A 402 -62.71 -6.45 25.42
N VAL A 403 -62.84 -7.78 25.54
CA VAL A 403 -64.07 -8.56 25.71
C VAL A 403 -63.65 -9.94 26.21
#